data_AF-A0A317HQA3-F1
#
_entry.id   AF-A0A317HQA3-F1
#
_cell.length_a   1.000
_cell.length_b   1.000
_cell.length_c   1.000
_cell.angle_alpha   90.00
_cell.angle_beta   90.00
_cell.angle_gamma   90.00
#
_symmetry.space_group_name_H-M   'P 1'
#
loop_
_entity.id
_entity.type
_entity.pdbx_description
1 polymer ?
#
loop_
_entity_poly.entity_id
_entity_poly.type
_entity_poly.pdbx_seq_one_letter_code
_entity_poly.pdbx_strand_id
1 'polypeptide(L)'
;MREVHVSRTDDKRDLDRRNFLKCMAWVGTGAAWTLSSGILKGSPLGHPARTPVMSHDAGALHFVQISDSHIGFDKPANTDVTGTLRATITKIQAAAEPPAFVLHTGDLTHLSKPKEFDTLQQVMSELRVPVFYVPGEHDVLDDDGKSYLARFGKGTQGAGWHSFEQAGVHFIGLVNVVNLQAGGLGSLGAEQLEWLEKDVKHLASSTPIVVFAHIPLWSVYPEWGWGTDDSERALSYLKRFGSVSVLNGHIHQVMQKVEGHVTFHTAMSTAFPQPAPGTAPSPGPMKVADERLRKVLGLSRVSFHGINHPIAITDVPLEAEMQTASAHEVVMDNFNFSPATASVPVGTTVVWTNRDDVPHNVVSAEQKFKSPVLDTNEQFSRRFDEPGSYKYFCSLHPRMTGHIVVG
;
A
#
# COMPACT_ATOMS: atom_id res chain seq x y z
N MET A 1 -25.10 3.99 65.02
CA MET A 1 -26.56 3.73 64.95
C MET A 1 -27.21 4.85 64.16
N ARG A 2 -28.09 4.47 63.23
CA ARG A 2 -28.94 5.27 62.32
C ARG A 2 -28.32 5.71 61.00
N GLU A 3 -28.48 4.81 60.03
CA GLU A 3 -28.45 5.07 58.59
C GLU A 3 -29.67 5.90 58.16
N VAL A 4 -29.43 6.75 57.15
CA VAL A 4 -30.38 7.67 56.53
C VAL A 4 -30.86 7.04 55.22
N HIS A 5 -32.19 6.97 55.04
CA HIS A 5 -32.83 6.62 53.77
C HIS A 5 -33.14 7.93 53.01
N VAL A 6 -32.63 8.10 51.79
CA VAL A 6 -33.09 9.14 50.86
C VAL A 6 -33.47 8.49 49.54
N SER A 7 -34.73 8.72 49.16
CA SER A 7 -35.38 8.29 47.94
C SER A 7 -35.05 9.20 46.76
N ARG A 8 -34.96 8.54 45.59
CA ARG A 8 -34.84 9.03 44.21
C ARG A 8 -35.86 10.13 43.86
N THR A 9 -35.42 11.18 43.17
CA THR A 9 -36.28 12.04 42.33
C THR A 9 -35.60 12.29 40.97
N ASP A 10 -36.33 11.96 39.91
CA ASP A 10 -36.02 12.30 38.52
C ASP A 10 -36.30 13.80 38.27
N ASP A 11 -35.41 14.51 37.58
CA ASP A 11 -35.73 15.80 36.96
C ASP A 11 -35.29 15.78 35.49
N LYS A 12 -36.28 15.70 34.60
CA LYS A 12 -36.17 15.92 33.15
C LYS A 12 -36.44 17.40 32.89
N ARG A 13 -35.48 18.13 32.32
CA ARG A 13 -35.76 19.41 31.65
C ARG A 13 -35.11 19.51 30.27
N ASP A 14 -36.01 19.44 29.30
CA ASP A 14 -36.03 19.79 27.88
C ASP A 14 -34.83 20.52 27.25
N LEU A 15 -34.29 19.88 26.19
CA LEU A 15 -33.42 20.49 25.18
C LEU A 15 -34.28 21.21 24.13
N ASP A 16 -34.19 22.54 24.11
CA ASP A 16 -34.92 23.43 23.21
C ASP A 16 -34.48 23.27 21.73
N ARG A 17 -35.43 22.86 20.87
CA ARG A 17 -35.25 22.61 19.43
C ARG A 17 -34.71 23.81 18.64
N ARG A 18 -34.84 25.04 19.18
CA ARG A 18 -34.33 26.26 18.51
C ARG A 18 -32.82 26.47 18.66
N ASN A 19 -32.18 25.91 19.69
CA ASN A 19 -30.72 25.95 19.83
C ASN A 19 -30.02 24.87 19.00
N PHE A 20 -30.68 23.74 18.75
CA PHE A 20 -30.16 22.67 17.88
C PHE A 20 -30.03 23.11 16.41
N LEU A 21 -30.96 23.94 15.92
CA LEU A 21 -30.93 24.42 14.52
C LEU A 21 -29.92 25.56 14.27
N LYS A 22 -29.37 26.21 15.29
CA LYS A 22 -28.27 27.19 15.13
C LYS A 22 -26.90 26.53 15.02
N CYS A 23 -26.69 25.36 15.63
CA CYS A 23 -25.44 24.61 15.51
C CYS A 23 -25.31 23.80 14.20
N MET A 24 -26.43 23.52 13.52
CA MET A 24 -26.43 22.81 12.22
C MET A 24 -26.16 23.71 11.02
N ALA A 25 -26.06 25.04 11.19
CA ALA A 25 -25.72 25.97 10.12
C ALA A 25 -24.22 25.98 9.75
N TRP A 26 -23.38 25.17 10.43
CA TRP A 26 -21.94 25.02 10.15
C TRP A 26 -21.50 23.58 9.85
N VAL A 27 -22.44 22.68 9.54
CA VAL A 27 -22.13 21.33 9.05
C VAL A 27 -22.87 21.11 7.73
N GLY A 28 -22.30 21.67 6.67
CA GLY A 28 -22.90 21.63 5.34
C GLY A 28 -22.00 22.22 4.26
N THR A 29 -20.68 22.05 4.35
CA THR A 29 -19.77 22.36 3.24
C THR A 29 -19.51 21.07 2.48
N GLY A 30 -20.11 20.96 1.29
CA GLY A 30 -19.91 19.82 0.39
C GLY A 30 -18.42 19.62 0.09
N ALA A 31 -17.96 18.37 0.21
CA ALA A 31 -16.68 17.95 -0.33
C ALA A 31 -16.89 17.54 -1.79
N ALA A 32 -16.14 18.14 -2.71
CA ALA A 32 -16.00 17.60 -4.05
C ALA A 32 -14.92 16.51 -4.00
N TRP A 33 -15.27 15.29 -4.40
CA TRP A 33 -14.35 14.17 -4.53
C TRP A 33 -13.92 14.05 -5.98
N THR A 34 -12.62 14.15 -6.23
CA THR A 34 -12.05 13.78 -7.52
C THR A 34 -11.28 12.49 -7.35
N LEU A 35 -11.68 11.45 -8.10
CA LEU A 35 -10.96 10.20 -8.17
C LEU A 35 -9.94 10.31 -9.31
N SER A 36 -8.65 10.29 -8.98
CA SER A 36 -7.57 10.15 -9.98
C SER A 36 -6.73 8.94 -9.60
N SER A 37 -6.62 7.97 -10.50
CA SER A 37 -5.79 6.75 -10.31
C SER A 37 -6.11 5.98 -9.02
N GLY A 38 -7.39 5.90 -8.64
CA GLY A 38 -7.84 5.14 -7.45
C GLY A 38 -7.65 5.85 -6.11
N ILE A 39 -7.08 7.06 -6.08
CA ILE A 39 -6.93 7.86 -4.86
C ILE A 39 -8.07 8.87 -4.78
N LEU A 40 -8.80 8.86 -3.66
CA LEU A 40 -9.82 9.86 -3.33
C LEU A 40 -9.13 11.15 -2.84
N LYS A 41 -9.19 12.21 -3.64
CA LYS A 41 -8.78 13.55 -3.21
C LYS A 41 -10.02 14.39 -2.90
N GLY A 42 -10.14 14.86 -1.66
CA GLY A 42 -11.20 15.78 -1.24
C GLY A 42 -10.73 17.24 -1.37
N SER A 43 -11.57 18.10 -1.93
CA SER A 43 -11.37 19.56 -1.89
C SER A 43 -12.57 20.25 -1.22
N PRO A 44 -12.36 21.18 -0.28
CA PRO A 44 -13.45 21.93 0.32
C PRO A 44 -14.05 22.91 -0.71
N LEU A 45 -15.37 22.83 -0.93
CA LEU A 45 -16.09 23.80 -1.76
C LEU A 45 -16.27 25.10 -0.96
N GLY A 46 -15.45 26.11 -1.27
CA GLY A 46 -15.69 27.47 -0.80
C GLY A 46 -14.45 28.32 -0.61
N HIS A 47 -13.63 28.53 -1.63
CA HIS A 47 -12.75 29.69 -1.77
C HIS A 47 -12.65 30.05 -3.26
N PRO A 48 -12.82 31.32 -3.67
CA PRO A 48 -12.69 31.70 -5.08
C PRO A 48 -11.24 31.53 -5.53
N ALA A 49 -11.08 30.90 -6.70
CA ALA A 49 -9.80 30.62 -7.31
C ALA A 49 -8.99 31.91 -7.54
N ARG A 50 -7.80 31.99 -6.92
CA ARG A 50 -6.66 32.75 -7.45
C ARG A 50 -5.36 32.48 -6.68
N THR A 51 -4.62 31.49 -7.14
CA THR A 51 -3.15 31.55 -7.26
C THR A 51 -2.74 30.51 -8.31
N PRO A 52 -1.73 30.80 -9.15
CA PRO A 52 -1.26 29.84 -10.13
C PRO A 52 -0.77 28.60 -9.39
N VAL A 53 -1.12 27.43 -9.92
CA VAL A 53 -0.50 26.16 -9.55
C VAL A 53 1.00 26.35 -9.69
N MET A 54 1.70 26.52 -8.58
CA MET A 54 3.15 26.39 -8.55
C MET A 54 3.41 24.91 -8.81
N SER A 55 3.75 24.62 -10.06
CA SER A 55 4.40 23.40 -10.48
C SER A 55 5.72 23.25 -9.73
N HIS A 56 5.72 22.40 -8.70
CA HIS A 56 6.77 21.48 -8.27
C HIS A 56 6.35 20.94 -6.89
N ASP A 57 5.81 19.72 -6.83
CA ASP A 57 5.92 18.92 -5.61
C ASP A 57 7.40 18.59 -5.43
N ALA A 58 8.12 19.45 -4.73
CA ALA A 58 9.41 19.11 -4.19
C ALA A 58 9.20 18.09 -3.06
N GLY A 59 9.31 16.80 -3.39
CA GLY A 59 9.76 15.76 -2.44
C GLY A 59 8.70 14.97 -1.66
N ALA A 60 7.69 14.41 -2.33
CA ALA A 60 6.93 13.30 -1.72
C ALA A 60 7.88 12.10 -1.47
N LEU A 61 7.85 11.53 -0.26
CA LEU A 61 8.63 10.33 0.07
C LEU A 61 7.86 9.10 -0.39
N HIS A 62 8.43 8.33 -1.31
CA HIS A 62 7.89 7.06 -1.77
C HIS A 62 8.75 5.92 -1.24
N PHE A 63 8.12 4.89 -0.67
CA PHE A 63 8.78 3.64 -0.32
C PHE A 63 7.86 2.46 -0.58
N VAL A 64 8.41 1.25 -0.55
CA VAL A 64 7.63 0.02 -0.74
C VAL A 64 7.72 -0.83 0.52
N GLN A 65 6.60 -1.43 0.90
CA GLN A 65 6.56 -2.54 1.86
C GLN A 65 6.38 -3.85 1.09
N ILE A 66 7.23 -4.83 1.40
CA ILE A 66 7.04 -6.25 1.07
C ILE A 66 7.00 -7.05 2.36
N SER A 67 6.40 -8.23 2.33
CA SER A 67 6.24 -9.06 3.52
C SER A 67 6.09 -10.53 3.19
N ASP A 68 6.45 -11.39 4.16
CA ASP A 68 6.15 -12.82 4.16
C ASP A 68 6.63 -13.52 2.88
N SER A 69 7.94 -13.39 2.61
CA SER A 69 8.59 -13.97 1.44
C SER A 69 8.76 -15.48 1.52
N HIS A 70 8.86 -16.03 2.74
CA HIS A 70 8.99 -17.45 3.05
C HIS A 70 9.91 -18.20 2.09
N ILE A 71 11.10 -17.66 1.82
CA ILE A 71 12.06 -18.33 0.94
C ILE A 71 12.34 -19.74 1.48
N GLY A 72 12.18 -20.75 0.61
CA GLY A 72 12.25 -22.17 0.97
C GLY A 72 10.91 -22.91 0.94
N PHE A 73 9.77 -22.21 0.95
CA PHE A 73 8.47 -22.83 0.80
C PHE A 73 8.23 -23.36 -0.63
N ASP A 74 7.75 -24.59 -0.75
CA ASP A 74 7.56 -25.29 -2.04
C ASP A 74 6.28 -26.15 -2.11
N LYS A 75 5.30 -25.88 -1.24
CA LYS A 75 4.06 -26.69 -1.10
C LYS A 75 2.95 -26.20 -2.02
N PRO A 76 1.82 -26.93 -2.18
CA PRO A 76 0.78 -26.63 -3.19
C PRO A 76 0.14 -25.23 -3.15
N ALA A 77 0.34 -24.43 -2.09
CA ALA A 77 -0.12 -23.05 -2.06
C ALA A 77 0.71 -22.13 -3.00
N ASN A 78 2.01 -22.42 -3.14
CA ASN A 78 2.92 -21.83 -4.11
C ASN A 78 4.21 -22.67 -4.15
N THR A 79 4.50 -23.27 -5.31
CA THR A 79 5.70 -24.11 -5.49
C THR A 79 6.96 -23.31 -5.85
N ASP A 80 6.84 -22.01 -6.12
CA ASP A 80 7.95 -21.14 -6.52
C ASP A 80 7.85 -19.74 -5.87
N VAL A 81 8.08 -19.69 -4.56
CA VAL A 81 8.10 -18.43 -3.80
C VAL A 81 9.28 -17.52 -4.16
N THR A 82 10.36 -18.11 -4.69
CA THR A 82 11.51 -17.33 -5.19
C THR A 82 11.12 -16.57 -6.46
N GLY A 83 10.38 -17.22 -7.37
CA GLY A 83 9.84 -16.59 -8.57
C GLY A 83 8.84 -15.47 -8.28
N THR A 84 7.97 -15.64 -7.28
CA THR A 84 7.03 -14.56 -6.89
C THR A 84 7.74 -13.39 -6.21
N LEU A 85 8.78 -13.63 -5.39
CA LEU A 85 9.61 -12.54 -4.86
C LEU A 85 10.35 -11.79 -5.99
N ARG A 86 10.94 -12.49 -6.97
CA ARG A 86 11.56 -11.83 -8.14
C ARG A 86 10.56 -11.03 -8.98
N ALA A 87 9.33 -11.53 -9.14
CA ALA A 87 8.26 -10.77 -9.80
C ALA A 87 7.92 -9.49 -9.03
N THR A 88 7.94 -9.55 -7.69
CA THR A 88 7.79 -8.39 -6.80
C THR A 88 8.91 -7.37 -7.05
N ILE A 89 10.18 -7.80 -7.04
CA ILE A 89 11.34 -6.94 -7.32
C ILE A 89 11.23 -6.30 -8.70
N THR A 90 10.85 -7.08 -9.72
CA THR A 90 10.62 -6.56 -11.08
C THR A 90 9.58 -5.45 -11.07
N LYS A 91 8.49 -5.61 -10.32
CA LYS A 91 7.42 -4.61 -10.22
C LYS A 91 7.84 -3.35 -9.43
N ILE A 92 8.74 -3.51 -8.45
CA ILE A 92 9.37 -2.37 -7.75
C ILE A 92 10.25 -1.58 -8.71
N GLN A 93 11.10 -2.25 -9.47
CA GLN A 93 12.04 -1.63 -10.41
C GLN A 93 11.35 -1.00 -11.63
N ALA A 94 10.17 -1.50 -12.01
CA ALA A 94 9.37 -0.96 -13.11
C ALA A 94 8.48 0.24 -12.71
N ALA A 95 8.49 0.68 -11.45
CA ALA A 95 7.72 1.84 -11.03
C ALA A 95 8.21 3.12 -11.72
N ALA A 96 7.29 3.96 -12.19
CA ALA A 96 7.61 5.23 -12.85
C ALA A 96 8.44 6.16 -11.96
N GLU A 97 8.15 6.14 -10.66
CA GLU A 97 8.93 6.80 -9.62
C GLU A 97 9.57 5.71 -8.75
N PRO A 98 10.92 5.60 -8.74
CA PRO A 98 11.60 4.59 -7.93
C PRO A 98 11.41 4.91 -6.44
N PRO A 99 11.18 3.90 -5.58
CA PRO A 99 11.09 4.15 -4.14
C PRO A 99 12.45 4.55 -3.57
N ALA A 100 12.43 5.35 -2.50
CA ALA A 100 13.63 5.72 -1.76
C ALA A 100 14.26 4.52 -1.05
N PHE A 101 13.44 3.57 -0.59
CA PHE A 101 13.86 2.33 0.08
C PHE A 101 12.72 1.30 0.07
N VAL A 102 13.02 0.08 0.50
CA VAL A 102 12.06 -1.00 0.74
C VAL A 102 12.07 -1.37 2.23
N LEU A 103 10.89 -1.60 2.81
CA LEU A 103 10.72 -2.27 4.09
C LEU A 103 10.34 -3.72 3.84
N HIS A 104 11.00 -4.67 4.50
CA HIS A 104 10.56 -6.06 4.55
C HIS A 104 10.07 -6.40 5.96
N THR A 105 8.76 -6.60 6.11
CA THR A 105 8.11 -6.76 7.42
C THR A 105 8.06 -8.21 7.93
N GLY A 106 9.18 -8.92 7.83
CA GLY A 106 9.35 -10.26 8.40
C GLY A 106 8.92 -11.43 7.52
N ASP A 107 9.14 -12.63 8.06
CA ASP A 107 9.04 -13.94 7.42
C ASP A 107 9.80 -13.98 6.09
N LEU A 108 11.08 -13.64 6.18
CA LEU A 108 11.96 -13.59 5.02
C LEU A 108 12.24 -15.01 4.49
N THR A 109 12.44 -15.95 5.41
CA THR A 109 12.66 -17.39 5.16
C THR A 109 11.49 -18.21 5.67
N HIS A 110 11.39 -19.48 5.25
CA HIS A 110 10.32 -20.36 5.70
C HIS A 110 10.71 -21.22 6.91
N LEU A 111 11.96 -21.67 6.99
CA LEU A 111 12.42 -22.62 8.01
C LEU A 111 13.75 -22.17 8.65
N SER A 112 14.10 -20.89 8.55
CA SER A 112 15.36 -20.32 9.06
C SER A 112 16.62 -21.03 8.54
N LYS A 113 16.57 -21.75 7.40
CA LYS A 113 17.72 -22.53 6.94
C LYS A 113 18.78 -21.63 6.31
N PRO A 114 20.09 -21.91 6.49
CA PRO A 114 21.15 -21.08 5.90
C PRO A 114 20.99 -20.86 4.39
N LYS A 115 20.60 -21.91 3.64
CA LYS A 115 20.37 -21.82 2.19
C LYS A 115 19.19 -20.89 1.83
N GLU A 116 18.16 -20.83 2.67
CA GLU A 116 17.02 -19.95 2.45
C GLU A 116 17.43 -18.49 2.62
N PHE A 117 18.19 -18.19 3.68
CA PHE A 117 18.76 -16.86 3.88
C PHE A 117 19.72 -16.45 2.76
N ASP A 118 20.58 -17.36 2.29
CA ASP A 118 21.52 -17.07 1.20
C ASP A 118 20.76 -16.80 -0.12
N THR A 119 19.69 -17.58 -0.39
CA THR A 119 18.82 -17.38 -1.57
C THR A 119 18.11 -16.04 -1.49
N LEU A 120 17.54 -15.71 -0.33
CA LEU A 120 16.91 -14.41 -0.09
C LEU A 120 17.90 -13.27 -0.29
N GLN A 121 19.10 -13.35 0.31
CA GLN A 121 20.13 -12.32 0.16
C GLN A 121 20.51 -12.10 -1.30
N GLN A 122 20.65 -13.20 -2.07
CA GLN A 122 20.91 -13.13 -3.50
C GLN A 122 19.77 -12.40 -4.25
N VAL A 123 18.51 -12.79 -4.03
CA VAL A 123 17.36 -12.17 -4.71
C VAL A 123 17.21 -10.71 -4.33
N MET A 124 17.30 -10.38 -3.03
CA MET A 124 17.17 -9.01 -2.53
C MET A 124 18.32 -8.11 -2.99
N SER A 125 19.49 -8.66 -3.32
CA SER A 125 20.62 -7.90 -3.90
C SER A 125 20.32 -7.34 -5.30
N GLU A 126 19.27 -7.83 -5.97
CA GLU A 126 18.81 -7.28 -7.26
C GLU A 126 18.20 -5.88 -7.08
N LEU A 127 17.68 -5.54 -5.89
CA LEU A 127 17.19 -4.19 -5.59
C LEU A 127 18.36 -3.20 -5.50
N ARG A 128 18.20 -2.04 -6.17
CA ARG A 128 19.21 -0.97 -6.19
C ARG A 128 18.94 0.14 -5.17
N VAL A 129 18.08 -0.13 -4.19
CA VAL A 129 17.67 0.79 -3.14
C VAL A 129 17.93 0.14 -1.79
N PRO A 130 18.11 0.91 -0.71
CA PRO A 130 18.23 0.37 0.64
C PRO A 130 17.02 -0.49 1.00
N VAL A 131 17.27 -1.56 1.77
CA VAL A 131 16.22 -2.41 2.33
C VAL A 131 16.39 -2.46 3.85
N PHE A 132 15.31 -2.18 4.57
CA PHE A 132 15.24 -2.28 6.02
C PHE A 132 14.40 -3.50 6.41
N TYR A 133 14.93 -4.32 7.31
CA TYR A 133 14.35 -5.61 7.68
C TYR A 133 13.93 -5.62 9.14
N VAL A 134 12.81 -6.27 9.42
CA VAL A 134 12.53 -6.89 10.72
C VAL A 134 12.33 -8.39 10.50
N PRO A 135 12.68 -9.26 11.45
CA PRO A 135 12.43 -10.70 11.32
C PRO A 135 10.97 -11.02 11.58
N GLY A 136 10.47 -12.09 10.95
CA GLY A 136 9.25 -12.77 11.39
C GLY A 136 9.54 -14.02 12.21
N GLU A 137 8.52 -14.71 12.70
CA GLU A 137 8.74 -15.92 13.52
C GLU A 137 9.46 -17.02 12.75
N HIS A 138 9.28 -17.09 11.43
CA HIS A 138 9.94 -18.08 10.58
C HIS A 138 11.44 -17.80 10.37
N ASP A 139 11.94 -16.63 10.77
CA ASP A 139 13.35 -16.23 10.67
C ASP A 139 14.17 -16.52 11.95
N VAL A 140 13.51 -16.96 13.02
CA VAL A 140 14.13 -17.15 14.35
C VAL A 140 13.95 -18.56 14.92
N LEU A 141 13.55 -19.54 14.11
CA LEU A 141 13.12 -20.88 14.57
C LEU A 141 14.24 -21.74 15.17
N ASP A 142 15.46 -21.65 14.65
CA ASP A 142 16.53 -22.62 14.95
C ASP A 142 17.62 -22.10 15.91
N ASP A 143 17.91 -20.80 15.90
CA ASP A 143 19.11 -20.25 16.56
C ASP A 143 18.88 -18.92 17.29
N ASP A 144 17.64 -18.66 17.71
CA ASP A 144 17.20 -17.42 18.37
C ASP A 144 17.48 -16.17 17.51
N GLY A 145 17.42 -16.30 16.18
CA GLY A 145 17.59 -15.20 15.22
C GLY A 145 19.04 -14.80 14.95
N LYS A 146 20.04 -15.57 15.40
CA LYS A 146 21.45 -15.29 15.12
C LYS A 146 21.76 -15.32 13.63
N SER A 147 21.19 -16.27 12.88
CA SER A 147 21.37 -16.37 11.43
C SER A 147 20.76 -15.20 10.67
N TYR A 148 19.61 -14.70 11.13
CA TYR A 148 18.99 -13.47 10.65
C TYR A 148 19.91 -12.27 10.92
N LEU A 149 20.32 -12.06 12.17
CA LEU A 149 21.15 -10.92 12.57
C LEU A 149 22.48 -10.85 11.82
N ALA A 150 23.12 -12.00 11.58
CA ALA A 150 24.38 -12.08 10.86
C ALA A 150 24.29 -11.55 9.42
N ARG A 151 23.11 -11.61 8.79
CA ARG A 151 22.89 -11.21 7.39
C ARG A 151 22.14 -9.89 7.25
N PHE A 152 21.17 -9.62 8.11
CA PHE A 152 20.22 -8.51 8.00
C PHE A 152 20.23 -7.56 9.21
N GLY A 153 20.92 -7.91 10.31
CA GLY A 153 20.97 -7.12 11.55
C GLY A 153 22.07 -6.04 11.58
N LYS A 154 22.67 -5.69 10.44
CA LYS A 154 23.72 -4.65 10.43
C LYS A 154 23.11 -3.30 10.80
N GLY A 155 23.59 -2.69 11.88
CA GLY A 155 23.12 -1.38 12.35
C GLY A 155 21.89 -1.46 13.25
N THR A 156 21.45 -2.66 13.62
CA THR A 156 20.35 -2.86 14.56
C THR A 156 20.84 -3.06 15.99
N GLN A 157 19.93 -2.99 16.95
CA GLN A 157 20.17 -3.23 18.38
C GLN A 157 19.48 -4.52 18.84
N GLY A 158 20.03 -5.15 19.88
CA GLY A 158 19.49 -6.37 20.49
C GLY A 158 19.15 -7.43 19.44
N ALA A 159 17.87 -7.81 19.37
CA ALA A 159 17.38 -8.85 18.47
C ALA A 159 17.04 -8.35 17.04
N GLY A 160 17.34 -7.11 16.69
CA GLY A 160 17.14 -6.57 15.34
C GLY A 160 16.36 -5.25 15.25
N TRP A 161 15.98 -4.65 16.37
CA TRP A 161 15.21 -3.41 16.35
C TRP A 161 16.10 -2.20 16.07
N HIS A 162 15.54 -1.19 15.41
CA HIS A 162 16.28 -0.01 14.98
C HIS A 162 15.33 1.13 14.61
N SER A 163 15.89 2.33 14.46
CA SER A 163 15.18 3.50 13.94
C SER A 163 16.04 4.26 12.94
N PHE A 164 15.41 5.02 12.06
CA PHE A 164 16.09 5.92 11.12
C PHE A 164 15.19 7.07 10.70
N GLU A 165 15.80 8.13 10.19
CA GLU A 165 15.10 9.32 9.68
C GLU A 165 15.18 9.35 8.16
N GLN A 166 14.05 9.61 7.49
CA GLN A 166 14.05 9.86 6.06
C GLN A 166 13.00 10.91 5.71
N ALA A 167 13.41 11.98 5.01
CA ALA A 167 12.53 13.07 4.57
C ALA A 167 11.66 13.67 5.70
N GLY A 168 12.20 13.75 6.93
CA GLY A 168 11.49 14.29 8.10
C GLY A 168 10.47 13.35 8.73
N VAL A 169 10.43 12.08 8.31
CA VAL A 169 9.65 11.01 8.92
C VAL A 169 10.59 10.10 9.71
N HIS A 170 10.19 9.78 10.93
CA HIS A 170 10.93 8.87 11.80
C HIS A 170 10.37 7.44 11.67
N PHE A 171 11.22 6.51 11.25
CA PHE A 171 10.90 5.11 11.03
C PHE A 171 11.42 4.26 12.18
N ILE A 172 10.59 3.32 12.67
CA ILE A 172 10.88 2.46 13.81
C ILE A 172 10.62 1.01 13.43
N GLY A 173 11.68 0.20 13.32
CA GLY A 173 11.61 -1.24 13.13
C GLY A 173 11.58 -1.96 14.46
N LEU A 174 10.48 -2.64 14.77
CA LEU A 174 10.30 -3.41 16.01
C LEU A 174 10.35 -4.91 15.75
N VAL A 175 10.92 -5.65 16.72
CA VAL A 175 11.05 -7.10 16.69
C VAL A 175 10.13 -7.70 17.74
N ASN A 176 9.06 -8.38 17.32
CA ASN A 176 8.05 -8.94 18.22
C ASN A 176 7.91 -10.48 18.13
N VAL A 177 8.95 -11.17 17.66
CA VAL A 177 8.90 -12.60 17.29
C VAL A 177 9.84 -13.52 18.08
N VAL A 178 10.72 -12.99 18.92
CA VAL A 178 11.82 -13.76 19.54
C VAL A 178 11.37 -14.59 20.75
N ASN A 179 10.23 -14.24 21.37
CA ASN A 179 9.71 -14.91 22.58
C ASN A 179 8.36 -15.61 22.34
N LEU A 180 8.09 -16.04 21.11
CA LEU A 180 6.81 -16.65 20.76
C LEU A 180 6.69 -18.06 21.32
N GLN A 181 5.66 -18.29 22.13
CA GLN A 181 5.14 -19.64 22.37
C GLN A 181 4.25 -20.05 21.18
N ALA A 182 4.11 -21.36 20.92
CA ALA A 182 3.26 -21.83 19.82
C ALA A 182 1.82 -21.31 19.97
N GLY A 183 1.34 -20.53 19.00
CA GLY A 183 0.02 -19.86 19.04
C GLY A 183 -0.06 -18.66 20.00
N GLY A 184 1.06 -18.22 20.56
CA GLY A 184 1.15 -17.08 21.47
C GLY A 184 1.20 -15.74 20.73
N LEU A 185 0.85 -14.68 21.46
CA LEU A 185 1.00 -13.30 21.00
C LEU A 185 2.49 -12.93 20.87
N GLY A 186 2.80 -12.04 19.94
CA GLY A 186 4.12 -11.40 19.86
C GLY A 186 4.45 -10.62 21.14
N SER A 187 5.74 -10.39 21.39
CA SER A 187 6.19 -9.55 22.50
C SER A 187 7.47 -8.80 22.15
N LEU A 188 7.51 -7.53 22.53
CA LEU A 188 8.65 -6.63 22.34
C LEU A 188 9.67 -6.77 23.47
N GLY A 189 9.22 -6.99 24.70
CA GLY A 189 10.06 -7.12 25.89
C GLY A 189 10.55 -5.78 26.45
N ALA A 190 10.98 -5.81 27.72
CA ALA A 190 11.31 -4.62 28.48
C ALA A 190 12.45 -3.79 27.88
N GLU A 191 13.52 -4.44 27.43
CA GLU A 191 14.70 -3.77 26.86
C GLU A 191 14.34 -2.94 25.62
N GLN A 192 13.62 -3.53 24.68
CA GLN A 192 13.19 -2.85 23.46
C GLN A 192 12.17 -1.74 23.75
N LEU A 193 11.26 -1.94 24.72
CA LEU A 193 10.30 -0.91 25.12
C LEU A 193 10.99 0.29 25.76
N GLU A 194 12.01 0.08 26.60
CA GLU A 194 12.84 1.14 27.15
C GLU A 194 13.66 1.86 26.07
N TRP A 195 14.15 1.12 25.09
CA TRP A 195 14.81 1.70 23.91
C TRP A 195 13.83 2.58 23.13
N LEU A 196 12.62 2.09 22.82
CA LEU A 196 11.59 2.83 22.08
C LEU A 196 11.21 4.12 22.80
N GLU A 197 11.01 4.07 24.12
CA GLU A 197 10.70 5.25 24.93
C GLU A 197 11.79 6.33 24.80
N LYS A 198 13.07 5.92 24.85
CA LYS A 198 14.22 6.82 24.71
C LYS A 198 14.35 7.37 23.28
N ASP A 199 14.19 6.50 22.30
CA ASP A 199 14.32 6.80 20.87
C ASP A 199 13.37 7.92 20.48
N VAL A 200 12.09 7.81 20.84
CA VAL A 200 11.12 8.83 20.43
C VAL A 200 11.18 10.10 21.27
N LYS A 201 11.73 10.07 22.50
CA LYS A 201 11.63 11.15 23.51
C LYS A 201 12.02 12.55 23.01
N HIS A 202 13.01 12.62 22.13
CA HIS A 202 13.57 13.87 21.62
C HIS A 202 12.79 14.45 20.43
N LEU A 203 11.87 13.67 19.84
CA LEU A 203 11.09 14.06 18.66
C LEU A 203 9.93 15.00 19.03
N ALA A 204 9.65 15.95 18.15
CA ALA A 204 8.50 16.84 18.27
C ALA A 204 7.19 16.09 18.04
N SER A 205 6.10 16.49 18.70
CA SER A 205 4.77 15.90 18.46
C SER A 205 4.27 16.01 17.01
N SER A 206 4.84 16.93 16.21
CA SER A 206 4.55 17.06 14.79
C SER A 206 5.37 16.12 13.90
N THR A 207 6.36 15.40 14.45
CA THR A 207 7.14 14.42 13.68
C THR A 207 6.23 13.25 13.27
N PRO A 208 6.06 12.96 11.97
CA PRO A 208 5.36 11.77 11.51
C PRO A 208 6.15 10.51 11.87
N ILE A 209 5.46 9.50 12.40
CA ILE A 209 6.07 8.23 12.80
C ILE A 209 5.57 7.11 11.89
N VAL A 210 6.48 6.27 11.41
CA VAL A 210 6.18 4.99 10.77
C VAL A 210 6.79 3.88 11.59
N VAL A 211 5.96 3.05 12.19
CA VAL A 211 6.38 1.82 12.86
C VAL A 211 6.21 0.66 11.89
N PHE A 212 7.18 -0.24 11.83
CA PHE A 212 7.07 -1.48 11.09
C PHE A 212 7.52 -2.66 11.96
N ALA A 213 6.72 -3.72 11.97
CA ALA A 213 6.93 -4.93 12.77
C ALA A 213 6.38 -6.14 12.00
N HIS A 214 6.65 -7.36 12.45
CA HIS A 214 6.09 -8.54 11.77
C HIS A 214 4.66 -8.85 12.22
N ILE A 215 4.47 -9.13 13.51
CA ILE A 215 3.15 -9.41 14.09
C ILE A 215 2.40 -8.08 14.31
N PRO A 216 1.07 -8.02 14.10
CA PRO A 216 0.30 -6.80 14.34
C PRO A 216 0.50 -6.22 15.74
N LEU A 217 0.58 -4.88 15.85
CA LEU A 217 0.53 -4.15 17.12
C LEU A 217 -0.92 -3.83 17.55
N TRP A 218 -1.89 -4.52 16.97
CA TRP A 218 -3.26 -4.55 17.45
C TRP A 218 -3.77 -5.99 17.45
N SER A 219 -4.79 -6.27 18.25
CA SER A 219 -5.39 -7.59 18.29
C SER A 219 -6.31 -7.79 17.07
N VAL A 220 -5.83 -8.52 16.05
CA VAL A 220 -6.61 -8.87 14.85
C VAL A 220 -7.49 -10.08 15.15
N TYR A 221 -6.86 -11.17 15.60
CA TYR A 221 -7.51 -12.43 15.94
C TYR A 221 -6.67 -13.20 16.98
N PRO A 222 -6.79 -12.85 18.27
CA PRO A 222 -5.86 -13.32 19.30
C PRO A 222 -5.86 -14.85 19.51
N GLU A 223 -6.94 -15.55 19.16
CA GLU A 223 -6.97 -17.03 19.18
C GLU A 223 -5.94 -17.67 18.25
N TRP A 224 -5.47 -16.94 17.23
CA TRP A 224 -4.43 -17.37 16.30
C TRP A 224 -3.06 -16.74 16.60
N GLY A 225 -2.92 -16.04 17.74
CA GLY A 225 -1.70 -15.30 18.06
C GLY A 225 -1.54 -14.01 17.25
N TRP A 226 -2.57 -13.56 16.53
CA TRP A 226 -2.50 -12.37 15.68
C TRP A 226 -2.64 -11.07 16.47
N GLY A 227 -1.59 -10.77 17.23
CA GLY A 227 -1.44 -9.55 18.02
C GLY A 227 -0.16 -9.60 18.87
N THR A 228 0.26 -8.44 19.36
CA THR A 228 1.42 -8.30 20.23
C THR A 228 0.95 -7.92 21.64
N ASP A 229 1.34 -8.70 22.66
CA ASP A 229 0.85 -8.61 24.04
C ASP A 229 1.15 -7.25 24.69
N ASP A 230 2.39 -6.79 24.55
CA ASP A 230 2.87 -5.51 25.10
C ASP A 230 2.75 -4.33 24.12
N SER A 231 1.96 -4.46 23.06
CA SER A 231 1.74 -3.41 22.06
C SER A 231 1.13 -2.13 22.65
N GLU A 232 0.23 -2.25 23.63
CA GLU A 232 -0.38 -1.07 24.26
C GLU A 232 0.69 -0.17 24.90
N ARG A 233 1.72 -0.77 25.51
CA ARG A 233 2.83 -0.02 26.12
C ARG A 233 3.65 0.68 25.04
N ALA A 234 3.99 0.00 23.95
CA ALA A 234 4.69 0.62 22.81
C ALA A 234 3.89 1.79 22.23
N LEU A 235 2.60 1.56 21.93
CA LEU A 235 1.71 2.58 21.39
C LEU A 235 1.53 3.76 22.35
N SER A 236 1.59 3.54 23.67
CA SER A 236 1.52 4.62 24.67
C SER A 236 2.63 5.66 24.51
N TYR A 237 3.84 5.24 24.12
CA TYR A 237 4.96 6.15 23.85
C TYR A 237 4.75 7.00 22.60
N LEU A 238 3.88 6.55 21.69
CA LEU A 238 3.57 7.18 20.41
C LEU A 238 2.29 8.04 20.44
N LYS A 239 1.50 7.98 21.53
CA LYS A 239 0.22 8.71 21.64
C LYS A 239 0.32 10.23 21.46
N ARG A 240 1.51 10.81 21.63
CA ARG A 240 1.71 12.27 21.51
C ARG A 240 1.93 12.78 20.08
N PHE A 241 2.18 11.88 19.11
CA PHE A 241 2.49 12.27 17.73
C PHE A 241 1.21 12.46 16.94
N GLY A 242 1.15 13.49 16.09
CA GLY A 242 -0.06 13.80 15.32
C GLY A 242 -0.39 12.79 14.20
N SER A 243 0.58 11.98 13.78
CA SER A 243 0.40 10.95 12.75
C SER A 243 1.34 9.76 13.02
N VAL A 244 0.76 8.59 13.24
CA VAL A 244 1.49 7.32 13.41
C VAL A 244 0.91 6.31 12.43
N SER A 245 1.77 5.70 11.61
CA SER A 245 1.39 4.57 10.74
C SER A 245 2.12 3.32 11.19
N VAL A 246 1.40 2.22 11.36
CA VAL A 246 1.93 0.93 11.78
C VAL A 246 1.74 -0.06 10.63
N LEU A 247 2.85 -0.58 10.11
CA LEU A 247 2.92 -1.49 8.98
C LEU A 247 3.34 -2.87 9.46
N ASN A 248 2.60 -3.92 9.09
CA ASN A 248 2.98 -5.28 9.47
C ASN A 248 2.69 -6.34 8.39
N GLY A 249 3.30 -7.50 8.59
CA GLY A 249 3.13 -8.72 7.79
C GLY A 249 2.18 -9.72 8.43
N HIS A 250 2.58 -10.99 8.42
CA HIS A 250 2.06 -12.10 9.24
C HIS A 250 0.66 -12.62 8.85
N ILE A 251 -0.24 -11.73 8.44
CA ILE A 251 -1.65 -12.05 8.14
C ILE A 251 -1.85 -12.49 6.67
N HIS A 252 -0.90 -12.13 5.80
CA HIS A 252 -0.90 -12.39 4.35
C HIS A 252 -2.12 -11.81 3.62
N GLN A 253 -2.77 -10.82 4.21
CA GLN A 253 -3.99 -10.18 3.71
C GLN A 253 -3.94 -8.70 4.04
N VAL A 254 -4.64 -7.90 3.23
CA VAL A 254 -4.81 -6.48 3.49
C VAL A 254 -5.91 -6.27 4.52
N MET A 255 -5.53 -5.75 5.68
CA MET A 255 -6.44 -5.29 6.72
C MET A 255 -6.02 -3.90 7.15
N GLN A 256 -7.01 -3.06 7.44
CA GLN A 256 -6.79 -1.68 7.86
C GLN A 256 -7.62 -1.37 9.09
N LYS A 257 -7.02 -0.62 10.01
CA LYS A 257 -7.69 -0.06 11.19
C LYS A 257 -7.21 1.37 11.39
N VAL A 258 -8.06 2.21 11.95
CA VAL A 258 -7.67 3.54 12.43
C VAL A 258 -8.13 3.66 13.88
N GLU A 259 -7.24 4.08 14.76
CA GLU A 259 -7.53 4.35 16.17
C GLU A 259 -6.91 5.68 16.58
N GLY A 260 -7.75 6.71 16.70
CA GLY A 260 -7.29 8.08 16.91
C GLY A 260 -6.41 8.53 15.74
N HIS A 261 -5.15 8.87 16.03
CA HIS A 261 -4.13 9.29 15.08
C HIS A 261 -3.21 8.15 14.62
N VAL A 262 -3.50 6.91 15.01
CA VAL A 262 -2.75 5.72 14.61
C VAL A 262 -3.49 5.00 13.49
N THR A 263 -2.83 4.84 12.35
CA THR A 263 -3.30 4.00 11.24
C THR A 263 -2.51 2.71 11.22
N PHE A 264 -3.21 1.62 10.96
CA PHE A 264 -2.78 0.25 11.11
C PHE A 264 -3.01 -0.45 9.77
N HIS A 265 -1.98 -1.06 9.19
CA HIS A 265 -2.04 -1.68 7.86
C HIS A 265 -1.26 -3.00 7.83
N THR A 266 -1.91 -4.06 7.35
CA THR A 266 -1.27 -5.36 7.10
C THR A 266 -1.05 -5.57 5.60
N ALA A 267 0.10 -6.12 5.22
CA ALA A 267 0.45 -6.35 3.83
C ALA A 267 -0.01 -7.72 3.30
N MET A 268 -0.14 -7.82 1.97
CA MET A 268 -0.13 -9.11 1.29
C MET A 268 1.23 -9.80 1.46
N SER A 269 1.21 -11.13 1.44
CA SER A 269 2.43 -11.92 1.31
C SER A 269 2.93 -11.93 -0.13
N THR A 270 4.24 -12.09 -0.34
CA THR A 270 4.79 -12.42 -1.66
C THR A 270 4.87 -13.93 -1.92
N ALA A 271 4.60 -14.77 -0.91
CA ALA A 271 4.72 -16.23 -0.97
C ALA A 271 3.39 -16.95 -1.22
N PHE A 272 2.41 -16.83 -0.32
CA PHE A 272 1.12 -17.53 -0.41
C PHE A 272 0.05 -16.78 0.39
N PRO A 273 -1.25 -16.91 0.07
CA PRO A 273 -2.31 -16.33 0.90
C PRO A 273 -2.59 -17.22 2.13
N GLN A 274 -3.20 -16.63 3.15
CA GLN A 274 -3.75 -17.33 4.33
C GLN A 274 -5.28 -17.19 4.38
N PRO A 275 -6.00 -18.06 5.13
CA PRO A 275 -7.44 -17.90 5.36
C PRO A 275 -7.74 -16.60 6.12
N ALA A 276 -8.94 -16.05 5.91
CA ALA A 276 -9.41 -14.92 6.69
C ALA A 276 -9.58 -15.32 8.18
N PRO A 277 -9.40 -14.38 9.12
CA PRO A 277 -9.52 -14.69 10.55
C PRO A 277 -10.88 -15.34 10.87
N GLY A 278 -10.84 -16.47 11.58
CA GLY A 278 -12.03 -17.25 11.96
C GLY A 278 -12.65 -18.12 10.87
N THR A 279 -12.12 -18.14 9.63
CA THR A 279 -12.67 -18.97 8.54
C THR A 279 -12.03 -20.35 8.42
N ALA A 280 -11.05 -20.67 9.28
CA ALA A 280 -10.34 -21.95 9.30
C ALA A 280 -10.04 -22.37 10.76
N PRO A 281 -9.57 -23.61 11.02
CA PRO A 281 -9.13 -24.00 12.36
C PRO A 281 -7.84 -23.28 12.84
N SER A 282 -6.98 -22.87 11.90
CA SER A 282 -5.69 -22.23 12.18
C SER A 282 -5.24 -21.37 11.00
N PRO A 283 -4.31 -20.42 11.21
CA PRO A 283 -3.59 -19.76 10.12
C PRO A 283 -2.75 -20.77 9.33
N GLY A 284 -2.35 -20.40 8.12
CA GLY A 284 -1.42 -21.20 7.31
C GLY A 284 -1.64 -21.13 5.79
N PRO A 285 -0.72 -21.75 5.02
CA PRO A 285 -0.72 -21.65 3.57
C PRO A 285 -2.02 -22.19 2.95
N MET A 286 -2.72 -21.32 2.21
CA MET A 286 -3.98 -21.64 1.55
C MET A 286 -3.76 -21.79 0.04
N LYS A 287 -4.12 -22.95 -0.52
CA LYS A 287 -4.15 -23.12 -1.98
C LYS A 287 -5.32 -22.34 -2.58
N VAL A 288 -5.02 -21.56 -3.62
CA VAL A 288 -6.00 -20.92 -4.48
C VAL A 288 -5.86 -21.46 -5.91
N ALA A 289 -6.80 -21.14 -6.79
CA ALA A 289 -6.63 -21.43 -8.22
C ALA A 289 -5.39 -20.70 -8.76
N ASP A 290 -4.64 -21.34 -9.66
CA ASP A 290 -3.34 -20.84 -10.15
C ASP A 290 -3.46 -19.42 -10.74
N GLU A 291 -4.53 -19.15 -11.49
CA GLU A 291 -4.88 -17.85 -12.07
C GLU A 291 -5.21 -16.76 -11.03
N ARG A 292 -5.55 -17.15 -9.81
CA ARG A 292 -5.83 -16.25 -8.69
C ARG A 292 -4.61 -15.96 -7.84
N LEU A 293 -3.60 -16.83 -7.85
CA LEU A 293 -2.45 -16.73 -6.95
C LEU A 293 -1.80 -15.36 -7.03
N ARG A 294 -1.47 -14.89 -8.24
CA ARG A 294 -0.85 -13.57 -8.42
C ARG A 294 -1.74 -12.38 -8.04
N LYS A 295 -3.07 -12.58 -7.94
CA LYS A 295 -4.02 -11.52 -7.55
C LYS A 295 -4.08 -11.29 -6.03
N VAL A 296 -3.63 -12.27 -5.27
CA VAL A 296 -3.70 -12.26 -3.79
C VAL A 296 -2.32 -12.20 -3.14
N LEU A 297 -1.26 -12.15 -3.95
CA LEU A 297 0.11 -11.85 -3.55
C LEU A 297 0.47 -10.46 -4.02
N GLY A 298 1.35 -9.76 -3.33
CA GLY A 298 1.75 -8.42 -3.79
C GLY A 298 2.67 -7.66 -2.85
N LEU A 299 2.71 -6.36 -3.09
CA LEU A 299 3.46 -5.36 -2.33
C LEU A 299 2.56 -4.17 -2.01
N SER A 300 2.94 -3.36 -1.03
CA SER A 300 2.27 -2.10 -0.73
C SER A 300 3.17 -0.93 -1.13
N ARG A 301 2.69 -0.04 -2.00
CA ARG A 301 3.34 1.22 -2.33
C ARG A 301 2.91 2.27 -1.32
N VAL A 302 3.87 2.96 -0.73
CA VAL A 302 3.62 3.93 0.35
C VAL A 302 4.14 5.28 -0.07
N SER A 303 3.29 6.31 0.03
CA SER A 303 3.62 7.68 -0.36
C SER A 303 3.26 8.66 0.76
N PHE A 304 4.23 9.47 1.16
CA PHE A 304 4.08 10.51 2.18
C PHE A 304 4.21 11.89 1.54
N HIS A 305 3.19 12.73 1.74
CA HIS A 305 3.04 14.05 1.11
C HIS A 305 3.11 15.20 2.14
N GLY A 306 3.88 15.02 3.21
CA GLY A 306 4.12 16.04 4.24
C GLY A 306 3.29 15.87 5.53
N ILE A 307 3.63 16.70 6.53
CA ILE A 307 3.27 16.52 7.97
C ILE A 307 1.77 16.48 8.26
N ASN A 308 0.92 17.05 7.39
CA ASN A 308 -0.53 17.12 7.58
C ASN A 308 -1.32 16.18 6.64
N HIS A 309 -0.65 15.31 5.89
CA HIS A 309 -1.30 14.38 5.00
C HIS A 309 -1.17 12.95 5.54
N PRO A 310 -2.28 12.18 5.60
CA PRO A 310 -2.20 10.75 5.86
C PRO A 310 -1.25 10.09 4.87
N ILE A 311 -0.51 9.08 5.34
CA ILE A 311 0.26 8.23 4.44
C ILE A 311 -0.72 7.56 3.46
N ALA A 312 -0.45 7.68 2.16
CA ALA A 312 -1.19 6.96 1.15
C ALA A 312 -0.55 5.59 0.97
N ILE A 313 -1.29 4.54 1.30
CA ILE A 313 -0.88 3.14 1.10
C ILE A 313 -1.75 2.56 -0.02
N THR A 314 -1.10 2.03 -1.06
CA THR A 314 -1.76 1.36 -2.18
C THR A 314 -1.23 -0.06 -2.29
N ASP A 315 -2.11 -1.03 -2.13
CA ASP A 315 -1.81 -2.45 -2.28
C ASP A 315 -1.82 -2.85 -3.75
N VAL A 316 -0.74 -3.50 -4.18
CA VAL A 316 -0.43 -3.78 -5.58
C VAL A 316 -0.23 -5.28 -5.76
N PRO A 317 -1.21 -6.00 -6.35
CA PRO A 317 -1.07 -7.43 -6.61
C PRO A 317 0.08 -7.75 -7.58
N LEU A 318 0.59 -8.99 -7.57
CA LEU A 318 1.61 -9.50 -8.49
C LEU A 318 1.04 -9.90 -9.85
N GLU A 319 -0.27 -9.87 -10.02
CA GLU A 319 -0.85 -10.04 -11.34
C GLU A 319 -0.22 -8.99 -12.25
N ALA A 320 0.09 -9.40 -13.48
CA ALA A 320 0.47 -8.43 -14.48
C ALA A 320 -0.66 -7.41 -14.48
N GLU A 321 -0.33 -6.14 -14.21
CA GLU A 321 -1.25 -5.08 -14.54
C GLU A 321 -1.65 -5.37 -15.98
N MET A 322 -2.96 -5.43 -16.28
CA MET A 322 -3.38 -5.43 -17.66
C MET A 322 -2.66 -4.25 -18.26
N GLN A 323 -1.60 -4.53 -19.02
CA GLN A 323 -0.85 -3.49 -19.67
C GLN A 323 -1.94 -2.76 -20.44
N THR A 324 -2.13 -1.48 -20.13
CA THR A 324 -2.51 -0.56 -21.20
C THR A 324 -1.44 -0.82 -22.24
N ALA A 325 -1.78 -1.67 -23.21
CA ALA A 325 -0.78 -2.27 -24.07
C ALA A 325 0.06 -1.12 -24.61
N SER A 326 1.37 -1.34 -24.77
CA SER A 326 2.22 -0.52 -25.64
C SER A 326 1.76 -0.75 -27.08
N ALA A 327 0.48 -0.48 -27.32
CA ALA A 327 -0.23 -0.77 -28.53
C ALA A 327 0.08 0.41 -29.42
N HIS A 328 1.09 0.22 -30.26
CA HIS A 328 1.19 0.92 -31.53
C HIS A 328 -0.06 0.71 -32.39
N GLU A 329 -0.99 -0.17 -31.98
CA GLU A 329 -2.26 -0.44 -32.64
C GLU A 329 -3.46 -0.25 -31.68
N VAL A 330 -4.46 0.51 -32.11
CA VAL A 330 -5.75 0.65 -31.45
C VAL A 330 -6.81 0.07 -32.39
N VAL A 331 -7.57 -0.89 -31.91
CA VAL A 331 -8.65 -1.51 -32.68
C VAL A 331 -9.97 -0.83 -32.31
N MET A 332 -10.76 -0.44 -33.31
CA MET A 332 -12.15 -0.03 -33.13
C MET A 332 -13.02 -1.26 -33.33
N ASP A 333 -13.62 -1.75 -32.26
CA ASP A 333 -14.47 -2.94 -32.28
C ASP A 333 -15.54 -2.82 -31.19
N ASN A 334 -16.75 -3.29 -31.51
CA ASN A 334 -17.94 -3.19 -30.70
C ASN A 334 -18.19 -1.78 -30.15
N PHE A 335 -18.08 -0.76 -31.02
CA PHE A 335 -18.21 0.65 -30.65
C PHE A 335 -17.28 1.06 -29.50
N ASN A 336 -16.03 0.58 -29.50
CA ASN A 336 -15.03 0.98 -28.52
C ASN A 336 -13.63 1.08 -29.13
N PHE A 337 -12.78 1.94 -28.55
CA PHE A 337 -11.34 1.92 -28.82
C PHE A 337 -10.66 0.94 -27.86
N SER A 338 -9.92 -0.02 -28.41
CA SER A 338 -9.24 -1.07 -27.64
C SER A 338 -7.74 -1.10 -27.99
N PRO A 339 -6.84 -0.83 -27.03
CA PRO A 339 -7.13 -0.40 -25.66
C PRO A 339 -7.73 1.02 -25.61
N ALA A 340 -8.55 1.30 -24.59
CA ALA A 340 -9.13 2.64 -24.38
C ALA A 340 -8.06 3.68 -23.99
N THR A 341 -7.01 3.23 -23.29
CA THR A 341 -5.81 4.02 -23.02
C THR A 341 -4.58 3.27 -23.50
N ALA A 342 -3.72 3.90 -24.31
CA ALA A 342 -2.43 3.37 -24.73
C ALA A 342 -1.29 4.30 -24.28
N SER A 343 -0.20 3.73 -23.79
CA SER A 343 1.01 4.46 -23.41
C SER A 343 2.14 4.11 -24.38
N VAL A 344 2.77 5.12 -24.97
CA VAL A 344 3.80 4.95 -26.00
C VAL A 344 5.01 5.88 -25.78
N PRO A 345 6.23 5.48 -26.15
CA PRO A 345 7.39 6.38 -26.13
C PRO A 345 7.24 7.57 -27.08
N VAL A 346 7.92 8.68 -26.79
CA VAL A 346 8.08 9.79 -27.74
C VAL A 346 8.66 9.31 -29.08
N GLY A 347 8.10 9.79 -30.18
CA GLY A 347 8.48 9.41 -31.54
C GLY A 347 7.74 8.18 -32.08
N THR A 348 6.81 7.62 -31.32
CA THR A 348 6.01 6.45 -31.71
C THR A 348 4.92 6.79 -32.71
N THR A 349 4.72 5.92 -33.69
CA THR A 349 3.52 5.89 -34.54
C THR A 349 2.47 4.96 -33.95
N VAL A 350 1.27 5.48 -33.72
CA VAL A 350 0.06 4.71 -33.36
C VAL A 350 -0.80 4.55 -34.60
N VAL A 351 -1.36 3.36 -34.78
CA VAL A 351 -2.22 2.94 -35.88
C VAL A 351 -3.58 2.61 -35.31
N TRP A 352 -4.65 3.14 -35.87
CA TRP A 352 -6.01 2.75 -35.56
C TRP A 352 -6.54 1.90 -36.70
N THR A 353 -7.18 0.77 -36.40
CA THR A 353 -7.86 -0.08 -37.39
C THR A 353 -9.33 -0.19 -37.05
N ASN A 354 -10.22 0.08 -38.01
CA ASN A 354 -11.63 -0.19 -37.84
C ASN A 354 -11.91 -1.69 -38.07
N ARG A 355 -12.48 -2.39 -37.09
CA ARG A 355 -12.93 -3.79 -37.20
C ARG A 355 -14.44 -3.95 -37.03
N ASP A 356 -15.15 -2.85 -36.74
CA ASP A 356 -16.61 -2.82 -36.79
C ASP A 356 -17.12 -2.85 -38.24
N ASP A 357 -18.36 -3.31 -38.40
CA ASP A 357 -19.14 -3.23 -39.64
C ASP A 357 -19.77 -1.83 -39.86
N VAL A 358 -19.55 -0.91 -38.92
CA VAL A 358 -19.97 0.49 -38.98
C VAL A 358 -18.78 1.45 -39.14
N PRO A 359 -18.95 2.59 -39.84
CA PRO A 359 -17.85 3.54 -40.02
C PRO A 359 -17.49 4.30 -38.74
N HIS A 360 -16.20 4.58 -38.55
CA HIS A 360 -15.67 5.33 -37.39
C HIS A 360 -14.63 6.37 -37.80
N ASN A 361 -14.25 7.25 -36.88
CA ASN A 361 -13.10 8.14 -37.07
C ASN A 361 -12.40 8.45 -35.73
N VAL A 362 -11.24 9.09 -35.82
CA VAL A 362 -10.41 9.47 -34.67
C VAL A 362 -10.23 10.98 -34.68
N VAL A 363 -10.81 11.66 -33.69
CA VAL A 363 -10.78 13.13 -33.57
C VAL A 363 -10.17 13.51 -32.22
N SER A 364 -9.11 14.31 -32.24
CA SER A 364 -8.52 14.86 -31.01
C SER A 364 -9.47 15.84 -30.34
N ALA A 365 -9.64 15.72 -29.02
CA ALA A 365 -10.42 16.66 -28.22
C ALA A 365 -9.86 18.10 -28.29
N GLU A 366 -8.55 18.24 -28.48
CA GLU A 366 -7.84 19.52 -28.60
C GLU A 366 -7.63 19.95 -30.06
N GLN A 367 -8.29 19.28 -31.02
CA GLN A 367 -8.17 19.55 -32.46
C GLN A 367 -6.73 19.40 -33.03
N LYS A 368 -5.87 18.65 -32.33
CA LYS A 368 -4.49 18.39 -32.77
C LYS A 368 -4.39 17.42 -33.97
N PHE A 369 -5.37 16.53 -34.14
CA PHE A 369 -5.54 15.64 -35.30
C PHE A 369 -7.00 15.33 -35.55
N LYS A 370 -7.26 14.92 -36.79
CA LYS A 370 -8.46 14.25 -37.22
C LYS A 370 -8.13 13.25 -38.33
N SER A 371 -8.67 12.04 -38.25
CA SER A 371 -8.65 11.08 -39.37
C SER A 371 -9.80 11.35 -40.35
N PRO A 372 -9.74 10.82 -41.59
CA PRO A 372 -10.93 10.54 -42.39
C PRO A 372 -11.91 9.61 -41.66
N VAL A 373 -13.12 9.48 -42.20
CA VAL A 373 -14.00 8.35 -41.81
C VAL A 373 -13.37 7.08 -42.36
N LEU A 374 -13.31 6.04 -41.53
CA LEU A 374 -12.71 4.75 -41.80
C LEU A 374 -13.83 3.71 -41.90
N ASP A 375 -13.96 3.06 -43.05
CA ASP A 375 -14.81 1.88 -43.23
C ASP A 375 -14.14 0.62 -42.66
N THR A 376 -14.84 -0.51 -42.65
CA THR A 376 -14.34 -1.78 -42.09
C THR A 376 -12.98 -2.17 -42.70
N ASN A 377 -12.03 -2.49 -41.82
CA ASN A 377 -10.62 -2.80 -42.07
C ASN A 377 -9.73 -1.64 -42.54
N GLU A 378 -10.26 -0.43 -42.70
CA GLU A 378 -9.43 0.74 -42.98
C GLU A 378 -8.64 1.19 -41.75
N GLN A 379 -7.53 1.87 -42.01
CA GLN A 379 -6.57 2.28 -40.99
C GLN A 379 -6.21 3.76 -41.07
N PHE A 380 -5.88 4.32 -39.92
CA PHE A 380 -5.30 5.66 -39.78
C PHE A 380 -4.07 5.57 -38.90
N SER A 381 -2.99 6.29 -39.21
CA SER A 381 -1.81 6.32 -38.36
C SER A 381 -1.36 7.75 -38.04
N ARG A 382 -0.82 7.94 -36.84
CA ARG A 382 -0.25 9.21 -36.38
C ARG A 382 1.00 8.97 -35.55
N ARG A 383 2.06 9.73 -35.86
CA ARG A 383 3.26 9.83 -35.03
C ARG A 383 3.09 10.88 -33.94
N PHE A 384 3.61 10.59 -32.75
CA PHE A 384 3.58 11.48 -31.59
C PHE A 384 5.01 11.85 -31.18
N ASP A 385 5.45 13.05 -31.57
CA ASP A 385 6.81 13.52 -31.32
C ASP A 385 6.95 14.39 -30.05
N GLU A 386 5.83 14.74 -29.40
CA GLU A 386 5.81 15.54 -28.17
C GLU A 386 5.25 14.72 -26.99
N PRO A 387 5.92 14.70 -25.82
CA PRO A 387 5.38 14.06 -24.64
C PRO A 387 4.09 14.75 -24.20
N GLY A 388 3.16 13.99 -23.64
CA GLY A 388 1.90 14.53 -23.16
C GLY A 388 0.72 13.56 -23.27
N SER A 389 -0.46 14.11 -23.01
CA SER A 389 -1.72 13.38 -22.92
C SER A 389 -2.63 13.79 -24.06
N TYR A 390 -3.05 12.84 -24.90
CA TYR A 390 -3.84 13.08 -26.10
C TYR A 390 -5.18 12.36 -26.01
N LYS A 391 -6.22 13.08 -25.60
CA LYS A 391 -7.60 12.58 -25.61
C LYS A 391 -8.19 12.67 -27.00
N TYR A 392 -8.93 11.64 -27.40
CA TYR A 392 -9.60 11.57 -28.69
C TYR A 392 -10.95 10.85 -28.59
N PHE A 393 -11.80 11.02 -29.60
CA PHE A 393 -13.13 10.44 -29.66
C PHE A 393 -13.57 10.19 -31.11
N CYS A 394 -14.58 9.36 -31.31
CA CYS A 394 -15.25 9.21 -32.60
C CYS A 394 -16.37 10.26 -32.73
N SER A 395 -16.34 11.09 -33.78
CA SER A 395 -17.37 12.11 -33.98
C SER A 395 -18.69 11.53 -34.49
N LEU A 396 -18.68 10.32 -35.06
CA LEU A 396 -19.89 9.60 -35.48
C LEU A 396 -20.56 8.92 -34.28
N HIS A 397 -19.77 8.48 -33.30
CA HIS A 397 -20.21 7.79 -32.09
C HIS A 397 -19.58 8.44 -30.85
N PRO A 398 -20.14 9.57 -30.35
CA PRO A 398 -19.48 10.41 -29.33
C PRO A 398 -19.20 9.75 -27.97
N ARG A 399 -19.78 8.58 -27.71
CA ARG A 399 -19.49 7.77 -26.50
C ARG A 399 -18.20 6.95 -26.64
N MET A 400 -17.66 6.81 -27.84
CA MET A 400 -16.37 6.19 -28.09
C MET A 400 -15.26 7.19 -27.81
N THR A 401 -14.53 6.99 -26.71
CA THR A 401 -13.42 7.85 -26.29
C THR A 401 -12.18 7.02 -26.06
N GLY A 402 -11.03 7.57 -26.44
CA GLY A 402 -9.74 6.96 -26.18
C GLY A 402 -8.70 7.99 -25.74
N HIS A 403 -7.57 7.47 -25.27
CA HIS A 403 -6.51 8.27 -24.67
C HIS A 403 -5.13 7.71 -25.03
N ILE A 404 -4.26 8.54 -25.61
CA ILE A 404 -2.83 8.21 -25.77
C ILE A 404 -2.01 8.99 -24.74
N VAL A 405 -1.15 8.30 -23.99
CA VAL A 405 -0.12 8.90 -23.14
C VAL A 405 1.23 8.73 -23.82
N VAL A 406 1.97 9.83 -23.99
CA VAL A 406 3.29 9.85 -24.61
C VAL A 406 4.30 10.28 -23.56
N GLY A 407 5.28 9.43 -23.24
CA GLY A 407 6.22 9.63 -22.13
C GLY A 407 7.53 8.90 -22.29
#